data_AF-A0A212CZ96-F1
#
_entry.id   AF-A0A212CZ96-F1
#
_cell.length_a   1.000
_cell.length_b   1.000
_cell.length_c   1.000
_cell.angle_alpha   90.00
_cell.angle_beta   90.00
_cell.angle_gamma   90.00
#
_symmetry.space_group_name_H-M   'P 1'
#
loop_
_entity.id
_entity.type
_entity.pdbx_description
1 polymer ?
#
loop_
_entity_poly.entity_id
_entity_poly.type
_entity_poly.pdbx_seq_one_letter_code
_entity_poly.pdbx_strand_id
1 'polypeptide(L)'
;MLSAQERAHIAQVWDLIAGHEALFGAELLRRLFTVYPSTKVYFRHLGDHPDEVQLLHHGQRMLQAVGVAVQYMDNLRAVLSPLADLHAQVLRVDPTNFPTQREPTMVLSATDKTNVKAAWDKVGGKAPAYGAEALERMFLSFPTTKTYFPHFDLSHGSAQVKAHGEKVANALTKAVGHLDDLPGTLSDLSDLHAHKLRVDPVNFKLLSHTLLVTLAAHLPNDFTPAVHASLDKFLANLAPADRAAVLALWRKLGTNVGIYTTEALERIFVAFPSSKTYFLHLNLSPGSAQVRAHGQKVAEALSLAMNHLDDLPHTLSALRELHTHRLRVDPVFFKQLCHCLLVTLARHYPGDFSPNMHASLVKFLNHVISALAPSSGQIGRVDAEGSCV
;
A
#
# COMPACT_ATOMS: atom_id res chain seq x y z
N MET A 1 -3.97 18.38 6.24
CA MET A 1 -3.68 19.18 7.45
C MET A 1 -4.09 18.35 8.65
N LEU A 2 -3.35 18.44 9.74
CA LEU A 2 -3.69 17.75 11.00
C LEU A 2 -4.92 18.45 11.62
N SER A 3 -5.85 17.66 12.15
CA SER A 3 -6.94 18.13 13.01
C SER A 3 -6.43 18.53 14.39
N ALA A 4 -7.23 19.28 15.15
CA ALA A 4 -6.86 19.65 16.52
C ALA A 4 -6.64 18.43 17.42
N GLN A 5 -7.44 17.38 17.25
CA GLN A 5 -7.30 16.12 17.98
C GLN A 5 -6.00 15.40 17.62
N GLU A 6 -5.65 15.34 16.33
CA GLU A 6 -4.37 14.75 15.88
C GLU A 6 -3.18 15.53 16.43
N ARG A 7 -3.23 16.87 16.42
CA ARG A 7 -2.17 17.70 17.00
C ARG A 7 -1.98 17.44 18.49
N ALA A 8 -3.08 17.41 19.26
CA ALA A 8 -3.03 17.13 20.69
C ALA A 8 -2.45 15.73 20.97
N HIS A 9 -2.81 14.74 20.16
CA HIS A 9 -2.28 13.40 20.28
C HIS A 9 -0.79 13.31 19.95
N ILE A 10 -0.34 13.95 18.87
CA ILE A 10 1.07 14.01 18.51
C ILE A 10 1.90 14.69 19.61
N ALA A 11 1.39 15.78 20.19
CA ALA A 11 2.06 16.45 21.31
C ALA A 11 2.19 15.53 22.54
N GLN A 12 1.12 14.84 22.93
CA GLN A 12 1.16 13.87 24.04
C GLN A 12 2.16 12.74 23.82
N VAL A 13 2.25 12.21 22.59
CA VAL A 13 3.22 11.16 22.25
C VAL A 13 4.63 11.73 22.30
N TRP A 14 4.84 12.95 21.80
CA TRP A 14 6.14 13.59 21.82
C TRP A 14 6.66 13.86 23.24
N ASP A 15 5.78 14.21 24.18
CA ASP A 15 6.15 14.42 25.59
C ASP A 15 6.75 13.16 26.24
N LEU A 16 6.42 11.95 25.75
CA LEU A 16 7.02 10.69 26.20
C LEU A 16 8.44 10.47 25.65
N ILE A 17 8.79 11.16 24.57
CA ILE A 17 10.08 11.04 23.85
C ILE A 17 11.02 12.18 24.23
N ALA A 18 10.46 13.35 24.55
CA ALA A 18 11.19 14.57 24.87
C ALA A 18 12.25 14.32 25.97
N GLY A 19 13.46 14.83 25.74
CA GLY A 19 14.62 14.62 26.61
C GLY A 19 15.36 13.29 26.42
N HIS A 20 14.84 12.39 25.57
CA HIS A 20 15.45 11.09 25.27
C HIS A 20 15.76 10.93 23.77
N GLU A 21 15.86 12.04 23.03
CA GLU A 21 15.99 12.08 21.57
C GLU A 21 17.21 11.30 21.05
N ALA A 22 18.33 11.34 21.78
CA ALA A 22 19.53 10.62 21.39
C ALA A 22 19.30 9.10 21.41
N LEU A 23 18.70 8.57 22.48
CA LEU A 23 18.47 7.14 22.66
C LEU A 23 17.45 6.61 21.66
N PHE A 24 16.30 7.27 21.55
CA PHE A 24 15.27 6.88 20.57
C PHE A 24 15.77 7.03 19.13
N GLY A 25 16.49 8.12 18.83
CA GLY A 25 17.04 8.35 17.51
C GLY A 25 18.08 7.30 17.10
N ALA A 26 18.99 6.91 18.01
CA ALA A 26 19.97 5.86 17.76
C ALA A 26 19.31 4.50 17.50
N GLU A 27 18.29 4.15 18.30
CA GLU A 27 17.52 2.92 18.12
C GLU A 27 16.75 2.90 16.78
N LEU A 28 16.18 4.03 16.37
CA LEU A 28 15.54 4.18 15.06
C LEU A 28 16.54 3.95 13.92
N LEU A 29 17.75 4.52 14.01
CA LEU A 29 18.81 4.31 13.02
C LEU A 29 19.28 2.85 12.98
N ARG A 30 19.43 2.20 14.15
CA ARG A 30 19.77 0.77 14.21
C ARG A 30 18.73 -0.09 13.51
N ARG A 31 17.45 0.17 13.75
CA ARG A 31 16.34 -0.53 13.07
C ARG A 31 16.34 -0.26 11.58
N LEU A 32 16.49 1.01 11.17
CA LEU A 32 16.55 1.41 9.76
C LEU A 32 17.66 0.66 9.02
N PHE A 33 18.87 0.62 9.58
CA PHE A 33 20.03 -0.04 8.97
C PHE A 33 19.95 -1.56 8.95
N THR A 34 19.20 -2.15 9.88
CA THR A 34 18.98 -3.60 9.94
C THR A 34 17.90 -4.03 8.94
N VAL A 35 16.77 -3.31 8.93
CA VAL A 35 15.61 -3.65 8.10
C VAL A 35 15.80 -3.20 6.65
N TYR A 36 16.45 -2.06 6.43
CA TYR A 36 16.67 -1.48 5.11
C TYR A 36 18.17 -1.17 4.89
N PRO A 37 19.03 -2.18 4.71
CA PRO A 37 20.48 -1.98 4.59
C PRO A 37 20.91 -1.02 3.48
N SER A 38 20.11 -0.92 2.40
CA SER A 38 20.35 0.01 1.28
C SER A 38 20.39 1.48 1.72
N THR A 39 19.70 1.85 2.80
CA THR A 39 19.66 3.22 3.32
C THR A 39 21.03 3.69 3.82
N LYS A 40 21.93 2.78 4.22
CA LYS A 40 23.28 3.11 4.69
C LYS A 40 24.09 3.94 3.69
N VAL A 41 23.76 3.88 2.40
CA VAL A 41 24.41 4.69 1.36
C VAL A 41 24.31 6.21 1.63
N TYR A 42 23.28 6.66 2.34
CA TYR A 42 23.07 8.06 2.71
C TYR A 42 23.78 8.47 3.99
N PHE A 43 24.39 7.53 4.71
CA PHE A 43 25.02 7.74 6.02
C PHE A 43 26.52 7.44 6.00
N ARG A 44 27.19 7.61 4.85
CA ARG A 44 28.63 7.35 4.70
C ARG A 44 29.50 8.10 5.71
N HIS A 45 29.05 9.27 6.18
CA HIS A 45 29.73 10.05 7.21
C HIS A 45 29.76 9.36 8.59
N LEU A 46 28.92 8.35 8.83
CA LEU A 46 28.94 7.53 10.03
C LEU A 46 29.88 6.30 9.89
N GLY A 47 30.43 6.06 8.70
CA GLY A 47 31.25 4.87 8.42
C GLY A 47 30.44 3.59 8.18
N ASP A 48 31.13 2.50 7.84
CA ASP A 48 30.50 1.20 7.51
C ASP A 48 29.89 0.50 8.73
N HIS A 49 30.46 0.76 9.90
CA HIS A 49 30.05 0.22 11.20
C HIS A 49 29.96 1.36 12.21
N PRO A 50 28.85 2.13 12.19
CA PRO A 50 28.70 3.29 13.05
C PRO A 50 28.71 2.88 14.52
N ASP A 51 29.54 3.54 15.32
CA ASP A 51 29.61 3.30 16.75
C ASP A 51 28.42 3.93 17.49
N GLU A 52 28.31 3.64 18.78
CA GLU A 52 27.20 4.13 19.60
C GLU A 52 27.17 5.65 19.69
N VAL A 53 28.32 6.32 19.75
CA VAL A 53 28.41 7.78 19.87
C VAL A 53 27.91 8.44 18.60
N GLN A 54 28.30 7.92 17.44
CA GLN A 54 27.86 8.40 16.13
C GLN A 54 26.35 8.24 15.94
N LEU A 55 25.79 7.10 16.36
CA LEU A 55 24.35 6.83 16.29
C LEU A 55 23.56 7.74 17.24
N LEU A 56 24.02 7.93 18.47
CA LEU A 56 23.39 8.84 19.44
C LEU A 56 23.37 10.28 18.93
N HIS A 57 24.50 10.76 18.41
CA HIS A 57 24.62 12.13 17.91
C HIS A 57 23.74 12.37 16.68
N HIS A 58 23.76 11.48 15.69
CA HIS A 58 22.92 11.63 14.50
C HIS A 58 21.44 11.44 14.81
N GLY A 59 21.12 10.46 15.67
CA GLY A 59 19.76 10.19 16.13
C GLY A 59 19.16 11.38 16.89
N GLN A 60 19.95 12.03 17.75
CA GLN A 60 19.54 13.24 18.45
C GLN A 60 19.17 14.35 17.48
N ARG A 61 20.02 14.64 16.49
CA ARG A 61 19.76 15.68 15.47
C ARG A 61 18.48 15.40 14.69
N MET A 62 18.26 14.13 14.33
CA MET A 62 17.05 13.70 13.62
C MET A 62 15.80 13.94 14.46
N LEU A 63 15.76 13.49 15.72
CA LEU A 63 14.59 13.66 16.58
C LEU A 63 14.40 15.10 17.05
N GLN A 64 15.45 15.90 17.23
CA GLN A 64 15.30 17.33 17.49
C GLN A 64 14.55 18.05 16.36
N ALA A 65 14.82 17.70 15.09
CA ALA A 65 14.07 18.24 13.97
C ALA A 65 12.58 17.83 14.00
N VAL A 66 12.27 16.62 14.47
CA VAL A 66 10.89 16.18 14.70
C VAL A 66 10.25 16.97 15.84
N GLY A 67 10.98 17.24 16.92
CA GLY A 67 10.48 18.07 18.04
C GLY A 67 10.14 19.49 17.60
N VAL A 68 10.96 20.09 16.74
CA VAL A 68 10.65 21.38 16.10
C VAL A 68 9.37 21.27 15.26
N ALA A 69 9.19 20.20 14.49
CA ALA A 69 7.95 19.98 13.74
C ALA A 69 6.72 19.85 14.67
N VAL A 70 6.85 19.17 15.81
CA VAL A 70 5.79 19.02 16.81
C VAL A 70 5.43 20.37 17.46
N GLN A 71 6.41 21.22 17.74
CA GLN A 71 6.15 22.54 18.32
C GLN A 71 5.41 23.47 17.35
N TYR A 72 5.66 23.34 16.05
CA TYR A 72 5.14 24.24 15.01
C TYR A 72 4.26 23.51 13.98
N MET A 73 3.35 22.64 14.44
CA MET A 73 2.48 21.82 13.56
C MET A 73 1.61 22.63 12.60
N ASP A 74 1.26 23.87 12.94
CA ASP A 74 0.47 24.75 12.07
C ASP A 74 1.31 25.48 11.01
N ASN A 75 2.65 25.43 11.15
CA ASN A 75 3.58 26.11 10.25
C ASN A 75 4.76 25.21 9.82
N LEU A 76 4.49 23.92 9.62
CA LEU A 76 5.49 22.90 9.26
C LEU A 76 6.34 23.28 8.04
N ARG A 77 5.72 23.88 7.02
CA ARG A 77 6.42 24.25 5.78
C ARG A 77 7.51 25.28 6.06
N ALA A 78 7.21 26.32 6.85
CA ALA A 78 8.19 27.35 7.14
C ALA A 78 9.31 26.80 8.05
N VAL A 79 8.93 26.08 9.10
CA VAL A 79 9.90 25.63 10.11
C VAL A 79 10.86 24.55 9.57
N LEU A 80 10.39 23.72 8.64
CA LEU A 80 11.19 22.65 8.03
C LEU A 80 11.84 23.06 6.69
N SER A 81 11.62 24.28 6.18
CA SER A 81 12.16 24.71 4.89
C SER A 81 13.68 24.50 4.76
N PRO A 82 14.51 24.87 5.75
CA PRO A 82 15.96 24.67 5.64
C PRO A 82 16.34 23.19 5.54
N LEU A 83 15.61 22.31 6.24
CA LEU A 83 15.85 20.88 6.20
C LEU A 83 15.37 20.27 4.88
N ALA A 84 14.26 20.77 4.33
CA ALA A 84 13.76 20.38 3.02
C ALA A 84 14.76 20.76 1.91
N ASP A 85 15.30 21.98 1.95
CA ASP A 85 16.34 22.43 1.01
C ASP A 85 17.60 21.58 1.12
N LEU A 86 18.04 21.26 2.34
CA LEU A 86 19.18 20.38 2.57
C LEU A 86 18.95 18.99 1.94
N HIS A 87 17.78 18.39 2.14
CA HIS A 87 17.45 17.07 1.57
C HIS A 87 17.32 17.11 0.05
N ALA A 88 16.71 18.14 -0.51
CA ALA A 88 16.46 18.26 -1.94
C ALA A 88 17.74 18.60 -2.73
N GLN A 89 18.57 19.51 -2.22
CA GLN A 89 19.66 20.10 -2.99
C GLN A 89 21.02 19.46 -2.69
N VAL A 90 21.26 19.13 -1.41
CA VAL A 90 22.58 18.68 -0.93
C VAL A 90 22.62 17.18 -0.72
N LEU A 91 21.76 16.65 0.16
CA LEU A 91 21.78 15.23 0.52
C LEU A 91 21.23 14.35 -0.61
N ARG A 92 20.27 14.88 -1.39
CA ARG A 92 19.62 14.21 -2.52
C ARG A 92 19.15 12.80 -2.17
N VAL A 93 18.57 12.66 -0.96
CA VAL A 93 18.03 11.39 -0.51
C VAL A 93 16.83 11.05 -1.38
N ASP A 94 16.82 9.86 -1.98
CA ASP A 94 15.69 9.41 -2.79
C ASP A 94 14.41 9.40 -1.93
N PRO A 95 13.32 10.08 -2.35
CA PRO A 95 12.08 10.19 -1.59
C PRO A 95 11.47 8.86 -1.16
N THR A 96 11.76 7.75 -1.85
CA THR A 96 11.33 6.40 -1.44
C THR A 96 11.84 5.98 -0.07
N ASN A 97 12.91 6.62 0.44
CA ASN A 97 13.45 6.40 1.79
C ASN A 97 12.71 7.17 2.88
N PHE A 98 11.80 8.07 2.50
CA PHE A 98 10.82 8.70 3.39
C PHE A 98 9.43 8.20 3.00
N PRO A 99 9.08 6.93 3.32
CA PRO A 99 7.75 6.44 3.02
C PRO A 99 6.76 7.25 3.84
N THR A 100 6.14 8.25 3.22
CA THR A 100 4.99 8.93 3.80
C THR A 100 3.91 7.86 4.01
N GLN A 101 3.13 7.89 5.09
CA GLN A 101 1.90 7.07 5.16
C GLN A 101 0.90 7.43 4.05
N ARG A 102 1.14 8.53 3.35
CA ARG A 102 0.79 8.67 1.94
C ARG A 102 1.84 7.99 1.08
N GLU A 103 1.93 6.67 1.10
CA GLU A 103 2.18 6.01 -0.17
C GLU A 103 1.05 6.53 -1.07
N PRO A 104 1.30 6.86 -2.35
CA PRO A 104 0.18 7.13 -3.24
C PRO A 104 -0.73 5.93 -3.07
N THR A 105 -1.88 6.14 -2.42
CA THR A 105 -2.90 5.12 -2.30
C THR A 105 -3.05 4.63 -3.72
N MET A 106 -2.63 3.38 -3.98
CA MET A 106 -2.74 2.86 -5.34
C MET A 106 -4.22 2.82 -5.75
N VAL A 107 -5.14 2.98 -4.80
CA VAL A 107 -6.51 3.45 -5.07
C VAL A 107 -6.49 4.70 -5.97
N LEU A 108 -6.94 4.50 -7.21
CA LEU A 108 -7.05 5.56 -8.19
C LEU A 108 -7.99 6.65 -7.67
N SER A 109 -7.47 7.88 -7.54
CA SER A 109 -8.31 9.04 -7.24
C SER A 109 -9.29 9.31 -8.38
N ALA A 110 -10.31 10.14 -8.14
CA ALA A 110 -11.22 10.57 -9.22
C ALA A 110 -10.44 11.20 -10.39
N THR A 111 -9.43 12.03 -10.09
CA THR A 111 -8.54 12.62 -11.08
C THR A 111 -7.72 11.55 -11.82
N ASP A 112 -7.18 10.56 -11.11
CA ASP A 112 -6.44 9.46 -11.77
C ASP A 112 -7.35 8.70 -12.74
N LYS A 113 -8.59 8.40 -12.33
CA LYS A 113 -9.58 7.71 -13.17
C LYS A 113 -9.93 8.53 -14.42
N THR A 114 -10.14 9.84 -14.28
CA THR A 114 -10.38 10.74 -15.41
C THR A 114 -9.19 10.75 -16.37
N ASN A 115 -7.97 10.87 -15.86
CA ASN A 115 -6.76 10.87 -16.68
C ASN A 115 -6.58 9.55 -17.44
N VAL A 116 -6.80 8.41 -16.77
CA VAL A 116 -6.69 7.08 -17.37
C VAL A 116 -7.72 6.91 -18.49
N LYS A 117 -8.99 7.27 -18.24
CA LYS A 117 -10.04 7.21 -19.28
C LYS A 117 -9.72 8.11 -20.47
N ALA A 118 -9.36 9.38 -20.22
CA ALA A 118 -9.04 10.32 -21.28
C ALA A 118 -7.86 9.85 -22.15
N ALA A 119 -6.80 9.32 -21.53
CA ALA A 119 -5.67 8.77 -22.26
C ALA A 119 -6.07 7.53 -23.07
N TRP A 120 -6.88 6.63 -22.50
CA TRP A 120 -7.32 5.41 -23.18
C TRP A 120 -8.28 5.69 -24.34
N ASP A 121 -9.14 6.71 -24.23
CA ASP A 121 -10.00 7.16 -25.32
C ASP A 121 -9.18 7.63 -26.54
N LYS A 122 -8.01 8.25 -26.31
CA LYS A 122 -7.07 8.62 -27.38
C LYS A 122 -6.37 7.43 -28.02
N VAL A 123 -6.16 6.35 -27.26
CA VAL A 123 -5.66 5.08 -27.82
C VAL A 123 -6.69 4.53 -28.81
N GLY A 124 -7.97 4.50 -28.43
CA GLY A 124 -9.08 4.09 -29.28
C GLY A 124 -8.85 2.75 -29.97
N GLY A 125 -9.20 2.67 -31.26
CA GLY A 125 -9.05 1.44 -32.07
C GLY A 125 -7.62 0.96 -32.29
N LYS A 126 -6.59 1.70 -31.83
CA LYS A 126 -5.18 1.32 -31.96
C LYS A 126 -4.69 0.45 -30.81
N ALA A 127 -5.51 0.21 -29.78
CA ALA A 127 -5.13 -0.55 -28.60
C ALA A 127 -4.46 -1.90 -28.93
N PRO A 128 -4.96 -2.72 -29.89
CA PRO A 128 -4.30 -3.97 -30.27
C PRO A 128 -2.87 -3.80 -30.80
N ALA A 129 -2.66 -2.79 -31.65
CA ALA A 129 -1.35 -2.49 -32.23
C ALA A 129 -0.36 -2.04 -31.14
N TYR A 130 -0.80 -1.18 -30.21
CA TYR A 130 0.04 -0.71 -29.10
C TYR A 130 0.35 -1.84 -28.11
N GLY A 131 -0.58 -2.76 -27.88
CA GLY A 131 -0.34 -3.96 -27.08
C GLY A 131 0.76 -4.84 -27.68
N ALA A 132 0.74 -5.05 -28.99
CA ALA A 132 1.78 -5.81 -29.69
C ALA A 132 3.15 -5.11 -29.62
N GLU A 133 3.18 -3.80 -29.84
CA GLU A 133 4.41 -3.00 -29.74
C GLU A 133 5.01 -3.03 -28.33
N ALA A 134 4.18 -2.93 -27.28
CA ALA A 134 4.64 -3.02 -25.91
C ALA A 134 5.28 -4.39 -25.60
N LEU A 135 4.68 -5.49 -26.07
CA LEU A 135 5.26 -6.82 -25.95
C LEU A 135 6.60 -6.94 -26.68
N GLU A 136 6.69 -6.41 -27.90
CA GLU A 136 7.94 -6.40 -28.66
C GLU A 136 9.05 -5.62 -27.93
N ARG A 137 8.72 -4.43 -27.42
CA ARG A 137 9.64 -3.62 -26.57
C ARG A 137 10.08 -4.40 -25.34
N MET A 138 9.19 -5.14 -24.69
CA MET A 138 9.48 -5.96 -23.51
C MET A 138 10.45 -7.09 -23.85
N PHE A 139 10.20 -7.83 -24.93
CA PHE A 139 11.07 -8.93 -25.34
C PHE A 139 12.47 -8.44 -25.74
N LEU A 140 12.59 -7.26 -26.36
CA LEU A 140 13.88 -6.69 -26.74
C LEU A 140 14.64 -6.13 -25.53
N SER A 141 13.96 -5.37 -24.67
CA SER A 141 14.59 -4.65 -23.54
C SER A 141 14.83 -5.56 -22.33
N PHE A 142 13.99 -6.57 -22.15
CA PHE A 142 14.04 -7.51 -21.02
C PHE A 142 13.98 -8.96 -21.52
N PRO A 143 15.07 -9.50 -22.11
CA PRO A 143 15.05 -10.81 -22.78
C PRO A 143 14.67 -11.99 -21.89
N THR A 144 14.83 -11.88 -20.57
CA THR A 144 14.39 -12.88 -19.59
C THR A 144 12.88 -13.14 -19.66
N THR A 145 12.07 -12.16 -20.08
CA THR A 145 10.62 -12.34 -20.24
C THR A 145 10.26 -13.34 -21.35
N LYS A 146 11.16 -13.60 -22.30
CA LYS A 146 10.94 -14.57 -23.39
C LYS A 146 10.80 -16.01 -22.88
N THR A 147 11.27 -16.32 -21.67
CA THR A 147 11.17 -17.67 -21.09
C THR A 147 9.73 -18.13 -20.87
N TYR A 148 8.76 -17.21 -20.82
CA TYR A 148 7.33 -17.52 -20.73
C TYR A 148 6.69 -17.82 -22.09
N PHE A 149 7.39 -17.54 -23.19
CA PHE A 149 6.87 -17.67 -24.56
C PHE A 149 7.73 -18.58 -25.46
N PRO A 150 8.22 -19.75 -25.00
CA PRO A 150 9.05 -20.63 -25.84
C PRO A 150 8.26 -21.24 -27.02
N HIS A 151 6.93 -21.14 -26.97
CA HIS A 151 5.99 -21.67 -27.96
C HIS A 151 5.53 -20.60 -28.98
N PHE A 152 6.09 -19.38 -28.92
CA PHE A 152 5.78 -18.31 -29.85
C PHE A 152 6.95 -18.09 -30.83
N ASP A 153 6.60 -17.77 -32.06
CA ASP A 153 7.43 -16.95 -32.94
C ASP A 153 7.48 -15.52 -32.39
N LEU A 154 8.65 -15.10 -31.92
CA LEU A 154 8.92 -13.78 -31.36
C LEU A 154 9.60 -12.83 -32.37
N SER A 155 9.60 -13.17 -33.66
CA SER A 155 10.10 -12.29 -34.72
C SER A 155 9.25 -11.03 -34.87
N HIS A 156 9.86 -9.96 -35.40
CA HIS A 156 9.17 -8.71 -35.66
C HIS A 156 7.95 -8.94 -36.58
N GLY A 157 6.80 -8.42 -36.17
CA GLY A 157 5.56 -8.54 -36.94
C GLY A 157 4.84 -9.89 -36.83
N SER A 158 5.33 -10.82 -35.99
CA SER A 158 4.71 -12.12 -35.73
C SER A 158 3.21 -12.02 -35.43
N ALA A 159 2.43 -12.88 -36.07
CA ALA A 159 0.99 -12.97 -35.85
C ALA A 159 0.65 -13.41 -34.43
N GLN A 160 1.50 -14.24 -33.80
CA GLN A 160 1.29 -14.69 -32.42
C GLN A 160 1.49 -13.55 -31.42
N VAL A 161 2.52 -12.72 -31.62
CA VAL A 161 2.76 -11.52 -30.78
C VAL A 161 1.62 -10.52 -30.95
N LYS A 162 1.15 -10.28 -32.19
CA LYS A 162 0.00 -9.40 -32.46
C LYS A 162 -1.28 -9.89 -31.79
N ALA A 163 -1.61 -11.17 -31.94
CA ALA A 163 -2.80 -11.76 -31.34
C ALA A 163 -2.74 -11.74 -29.80
N HIS A 164 -1.56 -11.93 -29.20
CA HIS A 164 -1.41 -11.81 -27.75
C HIS A 164 -1.48 -10.36 -27.28
N GLY A 165 -0.87 -9.43 -28.01
CA GLY A 165 -0.96 -7.99 -27.76
C GLY A 165 -2.41 -7.50 -27.76
N GLU A 166 -3.23 -7.99 -28.69
CA GLU A 166 -4.66 -7.72 -28.72
C GLU A 166 -5.38 -8.24 -27.46
N LYS A 167 -5.09 -9.47 -27.01
CA LYS A 167 -5.66 -10.00 -25.76
C LYS A 167 -5.31 -9.14 -24.55
N VAL A 168 -4.06 -8.69 -24.44
CA VAL A 168 -3.61 -7.78 -23.37
C VAL A 168 -4.34 -6.44 -23.47
N ALA A 169 -4.42 -5.85 -24.67
CA ALA A 169 -5.10 -4.58 -24.90
C ALA A 169 -6.61 -4.64 -24.57
N ASN A 170 -7.27 -5.75 -24.90
CA ASN A 170 -8.67 -5.97 -24.58
C ASN A 170 -8.89 -6.10 -23.06
N ALA A 171 -7.99 -6.79 -22.35
CA ALA A 171 -8.03 -6.86 -20.89
C ALA A 171 -7.86 -5.48 -20.24
N LEU A 172 -6.90 -4.67 -20.73
CA LEU A 172 -6.71 -3.29 -20.28
C LEU A 172 -7.94 -2.42 -20.57
N THR A 173 -8.54 -2.56 -21.75
CA THR A 173 -9.77 -1.83 -22.11
C THR A 173 -10.93 -2.20 -21.19
N LYS A 174 -11.08 -3.49 -20.88
CA LYS A 174 -12.06 -3.95 -19.88
C LYS A 174 -11.79 -3.31 -18.51
N ALA A 175 -10.54 -3.28 -18.07
CA ALA A 175 -10.13 -2.67 -16.81
C ALA A 175 -10.43 -1.15 -16.76
N VAL A 176 -10.15 -0.41 -17.83
CA VAL A 176 -10.48 1.03 -17.93
C VAL A 176 -12.00 1.28 -17.86
N GLY A 177 -12.81 0.34 -18.37
CA GLY A 177 -14.27 0.37 -18.22
C GLY A 177 -14.77 0.18 -16.77
N HIS A 178 -13.94 -0.41 -15.90
CA HIS A 178 -14.32 -0.84 -14.55
C HIS A 178 -13.29 -0.41 -13.48
N LEU A 179 -12.82 0.84 -13.56
CA LEU A 179 -11.78 1.38 -12.64
C LEU A 179 -12.20 1.41 -11.15
N ASP A 180 -13.48 1.23 -10.86
CA ASP A 180 -14.01 1.14 -9.49
C ASP A 180 -13.97 -0.29 -8.92
N ASP A 181 -13.86 -1.31 -9.79
CA ASP A 181 -13.79 -2.73 -9.42
C ASP A 181 -12.80 -3.51 -10.32
N LEU A 182 -11.52 -3.15 -10.22
CA LEU A 182 -10.45 -3.86 -10.93
C LEU A 182 -10.29 -5.34 -10.47
N PRO A 183 -10.33 -5.66 -9.17
CA PRO A 183 -10.18 -7.04 -8.70
C PRO A 183 -11.29 -7.96 -9.24
N GLY A 184 -12.56 -7.57 -9.11
CA GLY A 184 -13.67 -8.36 -9.62
C GLY A 184 -13.62 -8.51 -11.14
N THR A 185 -13.33 -7.41 -11.85
CA THR A 185 -13.27 -7.39 -13.32
C THR A 185 -12.20 -8.31 -13.91
N LEU A 186 -11.06 -8.47 -13.21
CA LEU A 186 -9.87 -9.20 -13.68
C LEU A 186 -9.60 -10.50 -12.90
N SER A 187 -10.57 -10.98 -12.13
CA SER A 187 -10.41 -12.18 -11.28
C SER A 187 -9.95 -13.41 -12.08
N ASP A 188 -10.64 -13.74 -13.19
CA ASP A 188 -10.27 -14.89 -14.04
C ASP A 188 -8.85 -14.79 -14.61
N LEU A 189 -8.41 -13.58 -14.98
CA LEU A 189 -7.06 -13.33 -15.49
C LEU A 189 -6.02 -13.45 -14.38
N SER A 190 -6.35 -12.98 -13.17
CA SER A 190 -5.50 -13.12 -11.99
C SER A 190 -5.28 -14.60 -11.67
N ASP A 191 -6.34 -15.40 -11.66
CA ASP A 191 -6.27 -16.85 -11.42
C ASP A 191 -5.46 -17.58 -12.50
N LEU A 192 -5.68 -17.23 -13.77
CA LEU A 192 -4.91 -17.77 -14.88
C LEU A 192 -3.40 -17.53 -14.69
N HIS A 193 -3.00 -16.29 -14.37
CA HIS A 193 -1.59 -15.93 -14.22
C HIS A 193 -0.98 -16.50 -12.94
N ALA A 194 -1.72 -16.55 -11.84
CA ALA A 194 -1.22 -17.04 -10.56
C ALA A 194 -1.09 -18.58 -10.53
N HIS A 195 -2.09 -19.30 -11.05
CA HIS A 195 -2.19 -20.75 -10.82
C HIS A 195 -1.75 -21.58 -12.02
N LYS A 196 -2.03 -21.13 -13.25
CA LYS A 196 -1.72 -21.89 -14.47
C LYS A 196 -0.41 -21.42 -15.11
N LEU A 197 -0.31 -20.13 -15.44
CA LEU A 197 0.86 -19.59 -16.14
C LEU A 197 2.06 -19.37 -15.20
N ARG A 198 1.78 -19.09 -13.92
CA ARG A 198 2.78 -18.89 -12.85
C ARG A 198 3.86 -17.88 -13.25
N VAL A 199 3.42 -16.77 -13.85
CA VAL A 199 4.32 -15.68 -14.25
C VAL A 199 4.83 -15.00 -12.98
N ASP A 200 6.15 -14.81 -12.87
CA ASP A 200 6.71 -14.15 -11.70
C ASP A 200 6.24 -12.68 -11.66
N PRO A 201 5.72 -12.20 -10.53
CA PRO A 201 5.16 -10.86 -10.41
C PRO A 201 6.06 -9.71 -10.87
N VAL A 202 7.39 -9.88 -10.84
CA VAL A 202 8.32 -8.84 -11.32
C VAL A 202 8.12 -8.52 -12.80
N ASN A 203 7.70 -9.49 -13.62
CA ASN A 203 7.54 -9.30 -15.06
C ASN A 203 6.36 -8.40 -15.42
N PHE A 204 5.35 -8.29 -14.55
CA PHE A 204 4.26 -7.34 -14.74
C PHE A 204 4.76 -5.90 -14.69
N LYS A 205 5.74 -5.59 -13.83
CA LYS A 205 6.36 -4.26 -13.79
C LYS A 205 7.10 -3.93 -15.10
N LEU A 206 7.75 -4.93 -15.70
CA LEU A 206 8.45 -4.78 -16.97
C LEU A 206 7.46 -4.51 -18.11
N LEU A 207 6.37 -5.28 -18.17
CA LEU A 207 5.31 -5.05 -19.16
C LEU A 207 4.65 -3.67 -18.96
N SER A 208 4.29 -3.31 -17.73
CA SER A 208 3.71 -2.00 -17.39
C SER A 208 4.63 -0.86 -17.82
N HIS A 209 5.93 -0.99 -17.59
CA HIS A 209 6.90 0.01 -18.06
C HIS A 209 6.89 0.14 -19.59
N THR A 210 6.94 -0.97 -20.32
CA THR A 210 6.91 -0.92 -21.79
C THR A 210 5.59 -0.42 -22.37
N LEU A 211 4.47 -0.65 -21.68
CA LEU A 211 3.18 -0.04 -22.03
C LEU A 211 3.24 1.49 -21.87
N LEU A 212 3.80 2.00 -20.77
CA LEU A 212 3.98 3.44 -20.57
C LEU A 212 4.87 4.05 -21.67
N VAL A 213 5.97 3.38 -22.03
CA VAL A 213 6.85 3.83 -23.12
C VAL A 213 6.10 3.86 -24.47
N THR A 214 5.33 2.83 -24.79
CA THR A 214 4.50 2.81 -26.01
C THR A 214 3.48 3.94 -26.01
N LEU A 215 2.76 4.15 -24.90
CA LEU A 215 1.78 5.23 -24.80
C LEU A 215 2.44 6.61 -24.93
N ALA A 216 3.59 6.83 -24.30
CA ALA A 216 4.34 8.07 -24.42
C ALA A 216 4.78 8.36 -25.86
N ALA A 217 5.23 7.33 -26.59
CA ALA A 217 5.66 7.46 -27.98
C ALA A 217 4.50 7.82 -28.92
N HIS A 218 3.28 7.39 -28.62
CA HIS A 218 2.11 7.56 -29.48
C HIS A 218 1.15 8.68 -29.04
N LEU A 219 1.31 9.21 -27.83
CA LEU A 219 0.49 10.29 -27.27
C LEU A 219 1.34 11.50 -26.85
N PRO A 220 2.23 12.04 -27.71
CA PRO A 220 3.23 13.04 -27.31
C PRO A 220 2.64 14.32 -26.73
N ASN A 221 1.42 14.70 -27.12
CA ASN A 221 0.73 15.89 -26.62
C ASN A 221 -0.13 15.62 -25.38
N ASP A 222 -0.54 14.36 -25.16
CA ASP A 222 -1.47 13.98 -24.09
C ASP A 222 -0.73 13.31 -22.91
N PHE A 223 0.49 12.81 -23.12
CA PHE A 223 1.31 12.14 -22.09
C PHE A 223 2.01 13.14 -21.16
N THR A 224 1.21 13.98 -20.50
CA THR A 224 1.67 14.94 -19.50
C THR A 224 2.18 14.22 -18.25
N PRO A 225 2.98 14.88 -17.38
CA PRO A 225 3.44 14.28 -16.12
C PRO A 225 2.30 13.77 -15.22
N ALA A 226 1.16 14.46 -15.19
CA ALA A 226 -0.01 14.04 -14.42
C ALA A 226 -0.66 12.78 -15.00
N VAL A 227 -0.81 12.70 -16.33
CA VAL A 227 -1.34 11.53 -17.03
C VAL A 227 -0.39 10.33 -16.87
N HIS A 228 0.92 10.55 -17.00
CA HIS A 228 1.94 9.53 -16.75
C HIS A 228 1.80 8.94 -15.34
N ALA A 229 1.75 9.78 -14.30
CA ALA A 229 1.59 9.33 -12.93
C ALA A 229 0.28 8.54 -12.71
N SER A 230 -0.82 8.96 -13.33
CA SER A 230 -2.11 8.25 -13.24
C SER A 230 -2.10 6.89 -13.97
N LEU A 231 -1.48 6.81 -15.15
CA LEU A 231 -1.32 5.54 -15.90
C LEU A 231 -0.39 4.56 -15.18
N ASP A 232 0.71 5.04 -14.60
CA ASP A 232 1.63 4.21 -13.82
C ASP A 232 0.93 3.61 -12.60
N LYS A 233 0.19 4.44 -11.84
CA LYS A 233 -0.67 3.94 -10.75
C LYS A 233 -1.66 2.91 -11.26
N PHE A 234 -2.38 3.18 -12.34
CA PHE A 234 -3.36 2.25 -12.90
C PHE A 234 -2.73 0.90 -13.21
N LEU A 235 -1.63 0.87 -13.96
CA LEU A 235 -0.92 -0.36 -14.32
C LEU A 235 -0.34 -1.09 -13.09
N ALA A 236 0.08 -0.36 -12.06
CA ALA A 236 0.52 -0.96 -10.81
C ALA A 236 -0.62 -1.68 -10.06
N ASN A 237 -1.87 -1.23 -10.18
CA ASN A 237 -3.05 -1.92 -9.60
C ASN A 237 -3.45 -3.18 -10.38
N LEU A 238 -2.98 -3.33 -11.61
CA LEU A 238 -3.25 -4.53 -12.42
C LEU A 238 -2.26 -5.67 -12.14
N ALA A 239 -1.14 -5.38 -11.47
CA ALA A 239 -0.13 -6.38 -11.18
C ALA A 239 -0.63 -7.34 -10.08
N PRO A 240 -0.64 -8.67 -10.30
CA PRO A 240 -1.03 -9.67 -9.28
C PRO A 240 -0.08 -9.74 -8.07
N ALA A 241 1.00 -8.96 -8.08
CA ALA A 241 2.14 -9.04 -7.16
C ALA A 241 1.74 -8.89 -5.69
N ASP A 242 0.85 -7.95 -5.41
CA ASP A 242 0.45 -7.67 -4.03
C ASP A 242 -0.32 -8.85 -3.44
N ARG A 243 -1.24 -9.46 -4.21
CA ARG A 243 -2.06 -10.59 -3.78
C ARG A 243 -1.22 -11.83 -3.50
N ALA A 244 -0.34 -12.22 -4.43
CA ALA A 244 0.48 -13.42 -4.27
C ALA A 244 1.46 -13.30 -3.09
N ALA A 245 2.09 -12.14 -2.93
CA ALA A 245 3.03 -11.88 -1.84
C ALA A 245 2.31 -11.90 -0.48
N VAL A 246 1.18 -11.20 -0.36
CA VAL A 246 0.41 -11.18 0.88
C VAL A 246 -0.13 -12.57 1.22
N LEU A 247 -0.61 -13.34 0.24
CA LEU A 247 -1.02 -14.73 0.45
C LEU A 247 0.13 -15.63 0.90
N ALA A 248 1.33 -15.44 0.34
CA ALA A 248 2.51 -16.21 0.74
C ALA A 248 2.90 -15.91 2.19
N LEU A 249 2.91 -14.63 2.58
CA LEU A 249 3.13 -14.24 3.97
C LEU A 249 2.03 -14.80 4.87
N TRP A 250 0.75 -14.70 4.47
CA TRP A 250 -0.37 -15.20 5.27
C TRP A 250 -0.29 -16.71 5.54
N ARG A 251 0.11 -17.49 4.53
CA ARG A 251 0.40 -18.93 4.70
C ARG A 251 1.56 -19.17 5.68
N LYS A 252 2.59 -18.33 5.65
CA LYS A 252 3.74 -18.39 6.58
C LYS A 252 3.36 -18.00 8.01
N LEU A 253 2.38 -17.10 8.19
CA LEU A 253 1.80 -16.80 9.51
C LEU A 253 1.13 -18.06 10.07
N GLY A 254 0.39 -18.80 9.24
CA GLY A 254 -0.24 -20.06 9.62
C GLY A 254 -1.15 -19.89 10.85
N THR A 255 -0.93 -20.70 11.89
CA THR A 255 -1.69 -20.61 13.14
C THR A 255 -1.34 -19.39 14.01
N ASN A 256 -0.28 -18.65 13.67
CA ASN A 256 0.17 -17.49 14.44
C ASN A 256 -0.64 -16.22 14.18
N VAL A 257 -1.53 -16.20 13.17
CA VAL A 257 -2.34 -15.00 12.86
C VAL A 257 -3.11 -14.50 14.09
N GLY A 258 -3.68 -15.41 14.89
CA GLY A 258 -4.37 -15.07 16.15
C GLY A 258 -3.45 -14.46 17.21
N ILE A 259 -2.22 -14.98 17.33
CA ILE A 259 -1.21 -14.48 18.26
C ILE A 259 -0.81 -13.06 17.88
N TYR A 260 -0.46 -12.83 16.62
CA TYR A 260 0.00 -11.52 16.15
C TYR A 260 -1.12 -10.48 16.11
N THR A 261 -2.36 -10.90 15.87
CA THR A 261 -3.52 -10.01 15.98
C THR A 261 -3.79 -9.63 17.43
N THR A 262 -3.63 -10.57 18.38
CA THR A 262 -3.70 -10.27 19.82
C THR A 262 -2.61 -9.29 20.23
N GLU A 263 -1.36 -9.50 19.79
CA GLU A 263 -0.25 -8.58 20.06
C GLU A 263 -0.52 -7.18 19.46
N ALA A 264 -1.10 -7.11 18.25
CA ALA A 264 -1.49 -5.84 17.65
C ALA A 264 -2.58 -5.10 18.44
N LEU A 265 -3.55 -5.83 19.03
CA LEU A 265 -4.53 -5.25 19.96
C LEU A 265 -3.88 -4.78 21.26
N GLU A 266 -2.97 -5.55 21.85
CA GLU A 266 -2.25 -5.08 23.04
C GLU A 266 -1.44 -3.81 22.73
N ARG A 267 -0.82 -3.73 21.55
CA ARG A 267 -0.14 -2.53 21.06
C ARG A 267 -1.09 -1.34 20.88
N ILE A 268 -2.29 -1.55 20.31
CA ILE A 268 -3.24 -0.43 20.10
C ILE A 268 -3.68 0.17 21.44
N PHE A 269 -3.87 -0.64 22.47
CA PHE A 269 -4.27 -0.16 23.79
C PHE A 269 -3.18 0.65 24.49
N VAL A 270 -1.90 0.35 24.22
CA VAL A 270 -0.79 1.12 24.76
C VAL A 270 -0.54 2.39 23.94
N ALA A 271 -0.43 2.26 22.62
CA ALA A 271 -0.07 3.36 21.72
C ALA A 271 -1.21 4.36 21.51
N PHE A 272 -2.46 3.90 21.52
CA PHE A 272 -3.66 4.72 21.28
C PHE A 272 -4.69 4.49 22.40
N PRO A 273 -4.49 5.04 23.61
CA PRO A 273 -5.34 4.73 24.77
C PRO A 273 -6.83 5.03 24.59
N SER A 274 -7.19 5.97 23.70
CA SER A 274 -8.59 6.26 23.34
C SER A 274 -9.31 5.02 22.78
N SER A 275 -8.59 4.08 22.17
CA SER A 275 -9.17 2.82 21.65
C SER A 275 -9.81 1.96 22.75
N LYS A 276 -9.36 2.07 24.01
CA LYS A 276 -9.89 1.30 25.14
C LYS A 276 -11.36 1.56 25.42
N THR A 277 -11.88 2.72 24.98
CA THR A 277 -13.29 3.12 25.16
C THR A 277 -14.28 2.14 24.51
N TYR A 278 -13.88 1.42 23.46
CA TYR A 278 -14.72 0.40 22.81
C TYR A 278 -14.70 -0.95 23.54
N PHE A 279 -13.80 -1.13 24.51
CA PHE A 279 -13.52 -2.42 25.15
C PHE A 279 -13.67 -2.38 26.67
N LEU A 280 -14.47 -1.45 27.21
CA LEU A 280 -14.72 -1.33 28.66
C LEU A 280 -15.28 -2.59 29.32
N HIS A 281 -15.85 -3.50 28.52
CA HIS A 281 -16.39 -4.78 28.96
C HIS A 281 -15.34 -5.91 29.01
N LEU A 282 -14.10 -5.66 28.57
CA LEU A 282 -13.02 -6.63 28.58
C LEU A 282 -11.97 -6.26 29.64
N ASN A 283 -11.37 -7.27 30.26
CA ASN A 283 -10.12 -7.14 30.97
C ASN A 283 -9.00 -6.89 29.95
N LEU A 284 -8.41 -5.70 29.99
CA LEU A 284 -7.33 -5.29 29.07
C LEU A 284 -5.93 -5.44 29.67
N SER A 285 -5.78 -6.16 30.79
CA SER A 285 -4.46 -6.47 31.36
C SER A 285 -3.62 -7.27 30.37
N PRO A 286 -2.29 -7.08 30.33
CA PRO A 286 -1.41 -7.87 29.46
C PRO A 286 -1.65 -9.39 29.62
N GLY A 287 -1.75 -10.11 28.50
CA GLY A 287 -1.98 -11.55 28.50
C GLY A 287 -3.43 -11.99 28.75
N SER A 288 -4.39 -11.06 28.85
CA SER A 288 -5.81 -11.33 29.07
C SER A 288 -6.37 -12.35 28.07
N ALA A 289 -7.03 -13.39 28.60
CA ALA A 289 -7.74 -14.38 27.80
C ALA A 289 -8.87 -13.74 26.96
N GLN A 290 -9.47 -12.66 27.44
CA GLN A 290 -10.53 -11.94 26.73
C GLN A 290 -9.97 -11.16 25.53
N VAL A 291 -8.82 -10.50 25.68
CA VAL A 291 -8.13 -9.84 24.55
C VAL A 291 -7.68 -10.88 23.52
N ARG A 292 -7.17 -12.02 23.97
CA ARG A 292 -6.81 -13.14 23.09
C ARG A 292 -7.99 -13.69 22.31
N ALA A 293 -9.14 -13.88 22.98
CA ALA A 293 -10.35 -14.34 22.31
C ALA A 293 -10.87 -13.31 21.29
N HIS A 294 -10.76 -12.01 21.57
CA HIS A 294 -11.11 -10.98 20.60
C HIS A 294 -10.11 -10.93 19.43
N GLY A 295 -8.81 -11.02 19.71
CA GLY A 295 -7.76 -11.09 18.69
C GLY A 295 -7.93 -12.27 17.75
N GLN A 296 -8.38 -13.41 18.26
CA GLN A 296 -8.72 -14.57 17.46
C GLN A 296 -9.88 -14.29 16.49
N LYS A 297 -10.95 -13.62 16.94
CA LYS A 297 -12.07 -13.23 16.05
C LYS A 297 -11.63 -12.27 14.94
N VAL A 298 -10.75 -11.32 15.25
CA VAL A 298 -10.19 -10.40 14.26
C VAL A 298 -9.28 -11.16 13.27
N ALA A 299 -8.48 -12.09 13.76
CA ALA A 299 -7.62 -12.94 12.92
C ALA A 299 -8.44 -13.83 11.96
N GLU A 300 -9.56 -14.38 12.42
CA GLU A 300 -10.50 -15.15 11.61
C GLU A 300 -11.13 -14.28 10.52
N ALA A 301 -11.56 -13.06 10.85
CA ALA A 301 -12.10 -12.11 9.88
C ALA A 301 -11.05 -11.72 8.82
N LEU A 302 -9.81 -11.44 9.23
CA LEU A 302 -8.72 -11.14 8.30
C LEU A 302 -8.36 -12.34 7.41
N SER A 303 -8.41 -13.56 7.96
CA SER A 303 -8.17 -14.79 7.19
C SER A 303 -9.30 -15.09 6.22
N LEU A 304 -10.55 -14.82 6.61
CA LEU A 304 -11.70 -14.90 5.71
C LEU A 304 -11.55 -13.89 4.57
N ALA A 305 -11.21 -12.63 4.88
CA ALA A 305 -10.93 -11.62 3.86
C ALA A 305 -9.79 -12.06 2.92
N MET A 306 -8.74 -12.69 3.44
CA MET A 306 -7.63 -13.19 2.65
C MET A 306 -8.04 -14.29 1.66
N ASN A 307 -8.98 -15.15 2.06
CA ASN A 307 -9.48 -16.23 1.21
C ASN A 307 -10.50 -15.74 0.16
N HIS A 308 -11.08 -14.56 0.36
CA HIS A 308 -12.12 -13.98 -0.50
C HIS A 308 -11.80 -12.55 -0.92
N LEU A 309 -10.54 -12.29 -1.28
CA LEU A 309 -10.05 -10.96 -1.67
C LEU A 309 -10.84 -10.33 -2.82
N ASP A 310 -11.44 -11.15 -3.67
CA ASP A 310 -12.15 -10.72 -4.87
C ASP A 310 -13.58 -10.23 -4.56
N ASP A 311 -14.08 -10.46 -3.34
CA ASP A 311 -15.44 -10.07 -2.94
C ASP A 311 -15.51 -9.69 -1.44
N LEU A 312 -14.63 -8.78 -1.01
CA LEU A 312 -14.63 -8.29 0.37
C LEU A 312 -15.95 -7.63 0.80
N PRO A 313 -16.64 -6.80 -0.03
CA PRO A 313 -17.88 -6.16 0.39
C PRO A 313 -18.99 -7.15 0.77
N HIS A 314 -19.14 -8.25 0.03
CA HIS A 314 -20.08 -9.31 0.37
C HIS A 314 -19.57 -10.14 1.55
N THR A 315 -18.31 -10.58 1.50
CA THR A 315 -17.67 -11.44 2.51
C THR A 315 -17.72 -10.80 3.91
N LEU A 316 -17.50 -9.49 3.99
CA LEU A 316 -17.44 -8.75 5.26
C LEU A 316 -18.75 -8.02 5.58
N SER A 317 -19.83 -8.24 4.83
CA SER A 317 -21.10 -7.52 4.97
C SER A 317 -21.68 -7.54 6.40
N ALA A 318 -21.72 -8.70 7.05
CA ALA A 318 -22.20 -8.83 8.42
C ALA A 318 -21.30 -8.09 9.43
N LEU A 319 -19.97 -8.12 9.22
CA LEU A 319 -19.03 -7.37 10.06
C LEU A 319 -19.16 -5.87 9.83
N ARG A 320 -19.38 -5.43 8.59
CA ARG A 320 -19.67 -4.03 8.25
C ARG A 320 -20.92 -3.55 8.97
N GLU A 321 -22.02 -4.30 8.92
CA GLU A 321 -23.26 -3.94 9.61
C GLU A 321 -23.07 -3.83 11.13
N LEU A 322 -22.34 -4.79 11.71
CA LEU A 322 -22.00 -4.78 13.12
C LEU A 322 -21.21 -3.52 13.50
N HIS A 323 -20.15 -3.19 12.76
CA HIS A 323 -19.30 -2.04 13.05
C HIS A 323 -19.98 -0.70 12.77
N THR A 324 -20.82 -0.62 11.74
CA THR A 324 -21.48 0.62 11.31
C THR A 324 -22.70 0.93 12.19
N HIS A 325 -23.55 -0.06 12.48
CA HIS A 325 -24.84 0.19 13.11
C HIS A 325 -24.85 -0.06 14.62
N ARG A 326 -24.09 -1.05 15.09
CA ARG A 326 -24.10 -1.46 16.51
C ARG A 326 -22.90 -0.93 17.29
N LEU A 327 -21.69 -1.25 16.84
CA LEU A 327 -20.47 -0.88 17.57
C LEU A 327 -20.09 0.59 17.36
N ARG A 328 -20.42 1.15 16.18
CA ARG A 328 -20.16 2.54 15.79
C ARG A 328 -18.70 2.95 16.05
N VAL A 329 -17.78 2.07 15.66
CA VAL A 329 -16.34 2.30 15.80
C VAL A 329 -15.93 3.40 14.84
N ASP A 330 -15.21 4.42 15.33
CA ASP A 330 -14.73 5.48 14.45
C ASP A 330 -13.74 4.90 13.42
N PRO A 331 -13.89 5.22 12.12
CA PRO A 331 -12.99 4.76 11.06
C PRO A 331 -11.48 4.95 11.35
N VAL A 332 -11.10 5.94 12.17
CA VAL A 332 -9.71 6.17 12.57
C VAL A 332 -9.09 4.98 13.30
N PHE A 333 -9.87 4.24 14.10
CA PHE A 333 -9.36 3.11 14.89
C PHE A 333 -8.97 1.92 14.02
N PHE A 334 -9.65 1.72 12.88
CA PHE A 334 -9.26 0.68 11.94
C PHE A 334 -7.86 0.96 11.37
N LYS A 335 -7.55 2.23 11.07
CA LYS A 335 -6.22 2.63 10.59
C LYS A 335 -5.15 2.43 11.66
N GLN A 336 -5.45 2.76 12.91
CA GLN A 336 -4.54 2.54 14.06
C GLN A 336 -4.28 1.05 14.30
N LEU A 337 -5.30 0.20 14.20
CA LEU A 337 -5.15 -1.26 14.29
C LEU A 337 -4.29 -1.80 13.14
N CYS A 338 -4.51 -1.32 11.91
CA CYS A 338 -3.70 -1.72 10.76
C CYS A 338 -2.23 -1.33 10.93
N HIS A 339 -1.95 -0.14 11.47
CA HIS A 339 -0.59 0.25 11.80
C HIS A 339 0.04 -0.71 12.83
N CYS A 340 -0.68 -1.04 13.90
CA CYS A 340 -0.18 -1.98 14.91
C CYS A 340 0.06 -3.38 14.34
N LEU A 341 -0.80 -3.86 13.44
CA LEU A 341 -0.62 -5.13 12.73
C LEU A 341 0.66 -5.11 11.88
N LEU A 342 0.89 -4.05 11.11
CA LEU A 342 2.10 -3.90 10.29
C LEU A 342 3.37 -3.90 11.15
N VAL A 343 3.38 -3.18 12.27
CA VAL A 343 4.51 -3.16 13.21
C VAL A 343 4.76 -4.53 13.83
N THR A 344 3.70 -5.25 14.21
CA THR A 344 3.81 -6.62 14.72
C THR A 344 4.42 -7.55 13.66
N LEU A 345 3.91 -7.52 12.43
CA LEU A 345 4.43 -8.36 11.35
C LEU A 345 5.88 -8.03 10.99
N ALA A 346 6.25 -6.75 10.94
CA ALA A 346 7.62 -6.31 10.69
C ALA A 346 8.60 -6.86 11.74
N ARG A 347 8.18 -6.92 13.00
CA ARG A 347 8.98 -7.45 14.11
C ARG A 347 9.21 -8.95 13.99
N HIS A 348 8.20 -9.72 13.59
CA HIS A 348 8.27 -11.18 13.53
C HIS A 348 8.83 -11.72 12.21
N TYR A 349 8.75 -10.94 11.14
CA TYR A 349 9.21 -11.34 9.80
C TYR A 349 10.17 -10.30 9.16
N PRO A 350 11.25 -9.88 9.84
CA PRO A 350 12.12 -8.81 9.33
C PRO A 350 12.76 -9.13 7.97
N GLY A 351 12.94 -10.41 7.63
CA GLY A 351 13.45 -10.85 6.32
C GLY A 351 12.40 -10.87 5.20
N ASP A 352 11.12 -11.02 5.52
CA ASP A 352 10.03 -11.05 4.52
C ASP A 352 9.32 -9.69 4.41
N PHE A 353 9.49 -8.81 5.40
CA PHE A 353 8.84 -7.51 5.49
C PHE A 353 9.60 -6.40 4.73
N SER A 354 9.86 -6.65 3.44
CA SER A 354 10.44 -5.66 2.53
C SER A 354 9.51 -4.43 2.33
N PRO A 355 10.00 -3.31 1.77
CA PRO A 355 9.14 -2.17 1.43
C PRO A 355 7.96 -2.56 0.53
N ASN A 356 8.19 -3.45 -0.45
CA ASN A 356 7.14 -3.96 -1.33
C ASN A 356 6.10 -4.79 -0.57
N MET A 357 6.53 -5.64 0.38
CA MET A 357 5.61 -6.41 1.22
C MET A 357 4.79 -5.49 2.13
N HIS A 358 5.43 -4.50 2.74
CA HIS A 358 4.75 -3.48 3.55
C HIS A 358 3.67 -2.76 2.73
N ALA A 359 4.01 -2.27 1.54
CA ALA A 359 3.05 -1.64 0.63
C ALA A 359 1.88 -2.59 0.27
N SER A 360 2.18 -3.87 0.00
CA SER A 360 1.17 -4.88 -0.33
C SER A 360 0.20 -5.12 0.84
N LEU A 361 0.72 -5.23 2.06
CA LEU A 361 -0.09 -5.40 3.27
C LEU A 361 -0.93 -4.15 3.58
N VAL A 362 -0.37 -2.95 3.40
CA VAL A 362 -1.10 -1.69 3.53
C VAL A 362 -2.28 -1.66 2.56
N LYS A 363 -2.10 -2.07 1.30
CA LYS A 363 -3.18 -2.16 0.31
C LYS A 363 -4.26 -3.15 0.73
N PHE A 364 -3.87 -4.36 1.12
CA PHE A 364 -4.80 -5.37 1.60
C PHE A 364 -5.63 -4.85 2.78
N LEU A 365 -4.96 -4.32 3.81
CA LEU A 365 -5.61 -3.80 5.00
C LEU A 365 -6.54 -2.62 4.68
N ASN A 366 -6.14 -1.69 3.80
CA ASN A 366 -7.02 -0.60 3.36
C ASN A 366 -8.24 -1.09 2.58
N HIS A 367 -8.13 -2.17 1.81
CA HIS A 367 -9.25 -2.78 1.12
C HIS A 367 -10.26 -3.39 2.12
N VAL A 368 -9.75 -4.07 3.16
CA VAL A 368 -10.56 -4.55 4.29
C VAL A 368 -11.26 -3.40 5.01
N ILE A 369 -10.56 -2.30 5.31
CA ILE A 369 -11.18 -1.11 5.94
C ILE A 369 -12.30 -0.56 5.07
N SER A 370 -12.07 -0.42 3.76
CA SER A 370 -13.06 0.13 2.83
C SER A 370 -14.32 -0.74 2.78
N ALA A 371 -14.17 -2.06 2.90
CA ALA A 371 -15.30 -2.99 3.00
C ALA A 371 -16.03 -2.91 4.36
N LEU A 372 -15.33 -2.64 5.46
CA LEU A 372 -15.91 -2.56 6.82
C LEU A 372 -16.53 -1.20 7.15
N ALA A 373 -15.98 -0.12 6.62
CA ALA A 373 -16.34 1.27 6.92
C ALA A 373 -16.26 2.13 5.64
N PRO A 374 -17.16 1.92 4.66
CA PRO A 374 -17.18 2.71 3.44
C PRO A 374 -17.43 4.18 3.77
N SER A 375 -16.65 5.08 3.15
CA SER A 375 -16.89 6.52 3.26
C SER A 375 -18.32 6.88 2.84
N SER A 376 -18.93 7.82 3.54
CA SER A 376 -20.37 8.17 3.55
C SER A 376 -21.03 8.49 2.19
N GLY A 377 -20.31 8.39 1.07
CA GLY A 377 -20.82 8.56 -0.30
C GLY A 377 -21.09 7.26 -1.08
N GLN A 378 -20.85 6.09 -0.50
CA GLN A 378 -21.10 4.79 -1.16
C GLN A 378 -22.35 4.05 -0.66
N ILE A 379 -23.09 4.60 0.30
CA ILE A 379 -24.40 4.08 0.68
C ILE A 379 -25.38 4.56 -0.38
N GLY A 380 -25.69 3.70 -1.35
CA GLY A 380 -26.74 3.93 -2.33
C GLY A 380 -28.01 4.37 -1.62
N ARG A 381 -28.64 5.42 -2.16
CA ARG A 381 -30.05 5.73 -1.89
C ARG A 381 -30.84 4.44 -2.08
N VAL A 382 -31.33 3.88 -0.99
CA VAL A 382 -32.52 3.04 -1.06
C VAL A 382 -33.65 4.05 -1.15
N ASP A 383 -34.21 4.18 -2.34
CA ASP A 383 -35.36 5.03 -2.59
C ASP A 383 -36.50 4.58 -1.67
N ALA A 384 -36.78 5.42 -0.67
CA ALA A 384 -38.01 5.35 0.08
C ALA A 384 -39.11 6.01 -0.77
N GLU A 385 -39.57 5.31 -1.81
CA GLU A 385 -40.90 5.53 -2.35
C GLU A 385 -41.82 4.42 -1.81
N GLY A 386 -42.34 4.70 -0.62
CA GLY A 386 -43.61 4.12 -0.21
C GLY A 386 -44.71 4.72 -1.09
N SER A 387 -45.47 3.88 -1.75
CA SER A 387 -46.83 4.18 -2.17
C SER A 387 -47.70 2.96 -1.97
N CYS A 388 -48.83 3.22 -1.33
CA CYS A 388 -49.86 2.32 -0.84
C CYS A 388 -50.29 1.21 -1.81
N VAL A 389 -50.61 0.05 -1.25
CA VAL A 389 -52.02 -0.33 -0.99
C VAL A 389 -52.16 -0.69 0.47
#